data_AF-A0A939XEE9-F1
#
_entry.id   AF-A0A939XEE9-F1
#
_cell.length_a   1.000
_cell.length_b   1.000
_cell.length_c   1.000
_cell.angle_alpha   90.00
_cell.angle_beta   90.00
_cell.angle_gamma   90.00
#
_symmetry.space_group_name_H-M   'P 1'
#
loop_
_entity.id
_entity.type
_entity.pdbx_description
1 polymer ?
#
loop_
_entity_poly.entity_id
_entity_poly.type
_entity_poly.pdbx_seq_one_letter_code
_entity_poly.pdbx_strand_id
1 'polypeptide(L)'
;MKNFLLSIAAVCMMCGSAFAQGTFVPPSSDGWQRTSSTQRQSEFPKVNADGDYWFRFTAPATAKDVKLEFAFVEFPAQQDAQGNWNVIAKAPKAGYQIARWIVDGVK
;
A
#
# COMPACT_ATOMS: atom_id res chain seq x y z
N MET A 1 -13.30 4.58 -65.29
CA MET A 1 -12.10 5.26 -64.74
C MET A 1 -12.32 5.37 -63.24
N LYS A 2 -11.74 4.47 -62.45
CA LYS A 2 -10.44 4.62 -61.77
C LYS A 2 -10.48 5.68 -60.64
N ASN A 3 -10.31 5.16 -59.43
CA ASN A 3 -9.65 5.73 -58.24
C ASN A 3 -10.61 6.31 -57.17
N PHE A 4 -10.85 5.65 -56.03
CA PHE A 4 -9.95 5.36 -54.89
C PHE A 4 -9.63 6.64 -54.13
N LEU A 5 -10.14 6.77 -52.89
CA LEU A 5 -9.42 7.34 -51.74
C LEU A 5 -10.20 7.05 -50.45
N LEU A 6 -9.53 6.29 -49.58
CA LEU A 6 -9.84 6.05 -48.18
C LEU A 6 -9.84 7.36 -47.37
N SER A 7 -10.65 7.43 -46.33
CA SER A 7 -10.29 8.18 -45.11
C SER A 7 -10.69 7.36 -43.90
N ILE A 8 -9.65 6.93 -43.19
CA ILE A 8 -9.64 6.10 -41.99
C ILE A 8 -10.28 6.91 -40.86
N ALA A 9 -11.42 6.44 -40.34
CA ALA A 9 -11.95 6.89 -39.07
C ALA A 9 -11.01 6.38 -37.96
N ALA A 10 -10.24 7.29 -37.38
CA ALA A 10 -9.42 7.04 -36.21
C ALA A 10 -10.33 6.68 -35.03
N VAL A 11 -10.42 5.38 -34.74
CA VAL A 11 -10.95 4.87 -33.47
C VAL A 11 -9.91 5.25 -32.41
N CYS A 12 -10.16 6.35 -31.70
CA CYS A 12 -9.54 6.59 -30.41
C CYS A 12 -10.04 5.53 -29.43
N MET A 13 -9.43 4.34 -29.48
CA MET A 13 -9.34 3.45 -28.32
C MET A 13 -8.54 4.21 -27.27
N MET A 14 -9.23 5.01 -26.46
CA MET A 14 -8.64 5.51 -25.23
C MET A 14 -8.37 4.29 -24.36
N CYS A 15 -7.08 3.99 -24.24
CA CYS A 15 -6.51 3.02 -23.32
C CYS A 15 -7.14 3.22 -21.94
N GLY A 16 -8.08 2.35 -21.58
CA GLY A 16 -8.45 2.16 -20.19
C GLY A 16 -7.22 1.61 -19.48
N SER A 17 -6.42 2.50 -18.90
CA SER A 17 -5.44 2.14 -17.87
C SER A 17 -6.22 1.66 -16.66
N ALA A 18 -6.74 0.43 -16.73
CA ALA A 18 -7.12 -0.31 -15.55
C ALA A 18 -5.82 -0.51 -14.76
N PHE A 19 -5.63 0.31 -13.73
CA PHE A 19 -4.62 0.09 -12.72
C PHE A 19 -4.95 -1.25 -12.05
N ALA A 20 -4.43 -2.35 -12.61
CA ALA A 20 -4.21 -3.55 -11.86
C ALA A 20 -3.08 -3.23 -10.86
N GLN A 21 -3.44 -2.55 -9.77
CA GLN A 21 -2.62 -2.58 -8.56
C GLN A 21 -2.59 -4.05 -8.14
N GLY A 22 -1.49 -4.73 -8.46
CA GLY A 22 -1.28 -6.10 -8.02
C GLY A 22 -1.55 -6.16 -6.52
N THR A 23 -2.41 -7.09 -6.11
CA THR A 23 -2.70 -7.35 -4.69
C THR A 23 -1.36 -7.57 -3.98
N PHE A 24 -1.08 -6.78 -2.96
CA PHE A 24 0.13 -6.93 -2.16
C PHE A 24 0.18 -8.35 -1.64
N VAL A 25 1.34 -8.98 -1.76
CA VAL A 25 1.61 -10.30 -1.18
C VAL A 25 2.41 -10.06 0.09
N PRO A 26 1.80 -10.21 1.28
CA PRO A 26 2.51 -10.16 2.55
C PRO A 26 3.75 -11.05 2.56
N PRO A 27 4.88 -10.60 3.13
CA PRO A 27 5.98 -11.51 3.39
C PRO A 27 5.54 -12.61 4.36
N SER A 28 6.27 -13.73 4.38
CA SER A 28 6.10 -14.71 5.46
C SER A 28 6.38 -14.05 6.81
N SER A 29 5.76 -14.55 7.87
CA SER A 29 6.02 -14.01 9.22
C SER A 29 7.37 -14.45 9.80
N ASP A 30 8.10 -15.31 9.10
CA ASP A 30 9.42 -15.77 9.53
C ASP A 30 10.40 -14.60 9.55
N GLY A 31 11.15 -14.45 10.65
CA GLY A 31 12.08 -13.33 10.83
C GLY A 31 11.42 -11.99 11.22
N TRP A 32 10.08 -11.94 11.34
CA TRP A 32 9.35 -10.79 11.85
C TRP A 32 8.94 -11.01 13.30
N GLN A 33 9.13 -9.98 14.13
CA GLN A 33 8.79 -10.01 15.56
C GLN A 33 7.89 -8.83 15.90
N ARG A 34 6.95 -9.00 16.84
CA ARG A 34 6.16 -7.87 17.34
C ARG A 34 7.06 -6.84 18.00
N THR A 35 6.76 -5.56 17.77
CA THR A 35 7.48 -4.48 18.47
C THR A 35 7.09 -4.46 19.95
N SER A 36 7.98 -3.96 20.82
CA SER A 36 7.72 -3.86 22.26
C SER A 36 6.58 -2.89 22.62
N SER A 37 6.24 -1.95 21.73
CA SER A 37 5.14 -1.00 21.88
C SER A 37 3.80 -1.53 21.35
N THR A 38 3.78 -2.73 20.73
CA THR A 38 2.56 -3.32 20.18
C THR A 38 1.59 -3.67 21.30
N GLN A 39 0.34 -3.21 21.18
CA GLN A 39 -0.73 -3.53 22.13
C GLN A 39 -0.84 -5.05 22.32
N ARG A 40 -1.13 -5.50 23.55
CA ARG A 40 -1.16 -6.93 23.94
C ARG A 40 -1.90 -7.84 22.94
N GLN A 41 -3.06 -7.42 22.45
CA GLN A 41 -3.92 -8.20 21.56
C GLN A 41 -3.64 -8.00 20.06
N SER A 42 -2.76 -7.07 19.70
CA SER A 42 -2.40 -6.81 18.30
C SER A 42 -1.16 -7.58 17.90
N GLU A 43 -1.12 -8.11 16.67
CA GLU A 43 0.08 -8.72 16.08
C GLU A 43 0.98 -7.73 15.33
N PHE A 44 0.51 -6.49 15.15
CA PHE A 44 1.20 -5.45 14.39
C PHE A 44 1.33 -4.14 15.19
N PRO A 45 2.39 -3.34 14.97
CA PRO A 45 3.43 -3.55 13.96
C PRO A 45 4.43 -4.66 14.33
N LYS A 46 5.11 -5.16 13.30
CA LYS A 46 6.25 -6.08 13.41
C LYS A 46 7.53 -5.39 12.95
N VAL A 47 8.67 -5.89 13.41
CA VAL A 47 10.02 -5.47 13.01
C VAL A 47 10.86 -6.70 12.67
N ASN A 48 11.73 -6.60 11.67
CA ASN A 48 12.67 -7.67 11.31
C ASN A 48 14.11 -7.36 11.79
N ALA A 49 15.05 -8.27 11.52
CA ALA A 49 16.46 -8.10 11.90
C ALA A 49 17.15 -6.90 11.21
N ASP A 50 16.66 -6.48 10.04
CA ASP A 50 17.17 -5.32 9.30
C ASP A 50 16.63 -3.99 9.86
N GLY A 51 15.71 -4.06 10.83
CA GLY A 51 15.03 -2.89 11.39
C GLY A 51 13.89 -2.36 10.53
N ASP A 52 13.47 -3.10 9.50
CA ASP A 52 12.28 -2.76 8.73
C ASP A 52 11.03 -2.99 9.56
N TYR A 53 10.06 -2.09 9.41
CA TYR A 53 8.78 -2.20 10.10
C TYR A 53 7.68 -2.60 9.14
N TRP A 54 6.88 -3.57 9.54
CA TRP A 54 5.68 -3.97 8.84
C TRP A 54 4.45 -3.56 9.65
N PHE A 55 3.62 -2.72 9.03
CA PHE A 55 2.35 -2.26 9.55
C PHE A 55 1.21 -2.91 8.77
N ARG A 56 0.12 -3.22 9.47
CA ARG A 56 -1.12 -3.73 8.90
C ARG A 56 -2.31 -3.02 9.53
N PHE A 57 -3.32 -2.70 8.72
CA PHE A 57 -4.54 -2.05 9.14
C PHE A 57 -5.75 -2.51 8.32
N THR A 58 -6.88 -2.70 8.99
CA THR A 58 -8.15 -2.98 8.34
C THR A 58 -8.94 -1.69 8.25
N ALA A 59 -8.98 -1.09 7.06
CA ALA A 59 -9.73 0.13 6.81
C ALA A 59 -11.23 -0.19 6.56
N PRO A 60 -12.13 0.81 6.66
CA PRO A 60 -13.49 0.67 6.17
C PRO A 60 -13.51 0.22 4.70
N ALA A 61 -14.49 -0.59 4.32
CA ALA A 61 -14.62 -1.10 2.95
C ALA A 61 -14.78 0.01 1.88
N THR A 62 -15.17 1.21 2.30
CA THR A 62 -15.31 2.39 1.43
C THR A 62 -14.02 3.18 1.22
N ALA A 63 -12.94 2.82 1.92
CA ALA A 63 -11.67 3.52 1.84
C ALA A 63 -11.06 3.40 0.44
N LYS A 64 -10.57 4.51 -0.10
CA LYS A 64 -9.99 4.57 -1.45
C LYS A 64 -8.49 4.86 -1.44
N ASP A 65 -8.04 5.67 -0.48
CA ASP A 65 -6.65 5.99 -0.24
C ASP A 65 -6.29 5.69 1.21
N VAL A 66 -5.27 4.86 1.42
CA VAL A 66 -4.75 4.57 2.76
C VAL A 66 -3.25 4.74 2.74
N LYS A 67 -2.73 5.50 3.69
CA LYS A 67 -1.30 5.74 3.88
C LYS A 67 -0.92 5.52 5.34
N LEU A 68 0.36 5.29 5.56
CA LEU A 68 0.96 5.35 6.88
C LEU A 68 1.92 6.53 6.91
N GLU A 69 1.73 7.46 7.83
CA GLU A 69 2.81 8.38 8.21
C GLU A 69 3.62 7.73 9.32
N PHE A 70 4.91 7.52 9.08
CA PHE A 70 5.83 6.95 10.04
C PHE A 70 7.15 7.71 10.02
N ALA A 71 7.61 8.15 11.20
CA ALA A 71 8.79 9.00 11.32
C ALA A 71 8.72 10.26 10.41
N PHE A 72 7.53 10.87 10.32
CA PHE A 72 7.21 12.03 9.48
C PHE A 72 7.33 11.81 7.96
N VAL A 73 7.36 10.55 7.51
CA VAL A 73 7.34 10.18 6.09
C VAL A 73 6.04 9.44 5.78
N GLU A 74 5.36 9.81 4.71
CA GLU A 74 4.15 9.13 4.24
C GLU A 74 4.51 7.97 3.28
N PHE A 75 3.96 6.80 3.56
CA PHE A 75 4.08 5.59 2.76
C PHE A 75 2.70 5.19 2.22
N PRO A 76 2.54 4.99 0.90
CA PRO A 76 1.29 4.45 0.36
C PRO A 76 1.09 3.02 0.85
N ALA A 77 -0.10 2.71 1.35
CA ALA A 77 -0.43 1.35 1.76
C ALA A 77 -0.95 0.54 0.58
N GLN A 78 -0.76 -0.77 0.64
CA GLN A 78 -1.20 -1.70 -0.40
C GLN A 78 -2.13 -2.76 0.20
N GLN A 79 -3.23 -3.04 -0.49
CA GLN A 79 -4.19 -4.06 -0.05
C GLN A 79 -3.69 -5.47 -0.36
N ASP A 80 -3.80 -6.37 0.62
CA ASP A 80 -3.66 -7.81 0.41
C ASP A 80 -4.99 -8.45 -0.03
N ALA A 81 -4.94 -9.76 -0.33
CA ALA A 81 -6.09 -10.51 -0.82
C ALA A 81 -7.22 -10.62 0.21
N GLN A 82 -6.94 -10.33 1.48
CA GLN A 82 -7.89 -10.32 2.58
C GLN A 82 -8.46 -8.92 2.84
N GLY A 83 -8.07 -7.92 2.05
CA GLY A 83 -8.53 -6.53 2.18
C GLY A 83 -7.83 -5.73 3.27
N ASN A 84 -6.74 -6.25 3.86
CA ASN A 84 -5.94 -5.47 4.80
C ASN A 84 -4.94 -4.59 4.05
N TRP A 85 -4.77 -3.37 4.55
CA TRP A 85 -3.78 -2.44 4.07
C TRP A 85 -2.46 -2.67 4.78
N ASN A 86 -1.39 -2.83 4.00
CA ASN A 86 -0.06 -3.16 4.50
C ASN A 86 0.95 -2.09 4.06
N VAL A 87 1.92 -1.80 4.92
CA VAL A 87 3.09 -0.96 4.63
C VAL A 87 4.34 -1.63 5.20
N ILE A 88 5.39 -1.74 4.39
CA ILE A 88 6.74 -2.08 4.86
C ILE A 88 7.59 -0.81 4.77
N ALA A 89 7.89 -0.21 5.92
CA ALA A 89 8.75 0.95 6.03
C ALA A 89 10.19 0.51 6.26
N LYS A 90 11.11 0.93 5.39
CA LYS A 90 12.51 0.54 5.45
C LYS A 90 13.27 1.29 6.54
N ALA A 91 13.95 0.54 7.40
CA ALA A 91 14.91 0.97 8.42
C ALA A 91 14.79 2.45 8.86
N PRO A 92 13.78 2.81 9.68
CA PRO A 92 13.67 4.16 10.21
C PRO A 92 14.87 4.49 11.12
N LYS A 93 15.07 5.77 11.42
CA LYS A 93 16.04 6.19 12.43
C LYS A 93 15.76 5.47 13.76
N ALA A 94 16.84 4.99 14.39
CA ALA A 94 16.78 4.34 15.69
C ALA A 94 16.08 5.22 16.73
N GLY A 95 15.33 4.59 17.64
CA GLY A 95 14.59 5.26 18.70
C GLY A 95 13.07 5.14 18.55
N TYR A 96 12.35 5.85 19.41
CA TYR A 96 10.90 5.89 19.38
C TYR A 96 10.42 6.73 18.19
N GLN A 97 9.52 6.15 17.39
CA GLN A 97 8.92 6.80 16.23
C GLN A 97 7.41 6.76 16.33
N ILE A 98 6.77 7.85 15.92
CA ILE A 98 5.31 7.94 15.87
C ILE A 98 4.85 7.41 14.52
N ALA A 99 3.81 6.60 14.54
CA ALA A 99 3.10 6.10 13.36
C ALA A 99 1.61 6.50 13.45
N ARG A 100 1.03 6.94 12.34
CA ARG A 100 -0.41 7.15 12.21
C ARG A 100 -0.91 6.71 10.83
N TRP A 101 -2.12 6.15 10.79
CA TRP A 101 -2.80 5.85 9.55
C TRP A 101 -3.51 7.09 9.02
N ILE A 102 -3.50 7.26 7.71
CA ILE A 102 -4.23 8.29 7.01
C ILE A 102 -5.20 7.59 6.07
N VAL A 103 -6.51 7.80 6.25
CA VAL A 103 -7.57 7.15 5.46
C VAL A 103 -8.36 8.23 4.75
N ASP A 104 -8.31 8.27 3.43
CA ASP A 104 -8.97 9.29 2.59
C ASP A 104 -8.66 10.73 3.05
N GLY A 105 -7.43 10.96 3.53
CA GLY A 105 -6.96 12.25 4.04
C GLY A 105 -7.26 12.52 5.53
N VAL A 106 -8.00 11.65 6.21
CA VAL A 106 -8.29 11.75 7.65
C VAL A 106 -7.15 11.13 8.47
N LYS A 107 -6.71 11.82 9.51
CA LYS A 107 -5.56 11.49 10.37
C LYS A 107 -5.99 11.11 11.78
#